data_AF-A0A1Q8DW82-F1
#
_entry.id   AF-A0A1Q8DW82-F1
#
_cell.length_a   1.000
_cell.length_b   1.000
_cell.length_c   1.000
_cell.angle_alpha   90.00
_cell.angle_beta   90.00
_cell.angle_gamma   90.00
#
_symmetry.space_group_name_H-M   'P 1'
#
loop_
_entity.id
_entity.type
_entity.pdbx_description
1 polymer ?
#
loop_
_entity_poly.entity_id
_entity_poly.type
_entity_poly.pdbx_seq_one_letter_code
_entity_poly.pdbx_strand_id
1 'polypeptide(L)'
;MSQLFTLRLATETLSADAEQIGVCIEELQNIRISVKASLVLSERKLWLSYQIHLPSAMLAAKLDWPVWQQSRVCFTDYLWQRTCLECFVSSKVADETTNYIEINASPNGQYALYKFDDYRTPSTYPPLPLSQADGTTKAKITWAKSLSNQQVEQVNSLKPHPILANHSVDLSSTRFTSKYQYQRCFGVSLDQLSLDSDNCYLSDDTGIKLIHPCVILQFCETNLYFASAHATPPDFHQRRYWTPLDLQAALTK
;
A
#
# COMPACT_ATOMS: atom_id res chain seq x y z
N MET A 1 12.12 -14.62 -0.41
CA MET A 1 11.14 -14.98 0.65
C MET A 1 10.00 -13.97 0.62
N SER A 2 8.74 -14.37 0.90
CA SER A 2 7.61 -13.43 0.86
C SER A 2 6.54 -13.69 1.90
N GLN A 3 5.95 -12.63 2.43
CA GLN A 3 4.82 -12.64 3.35
C GLN A 3 3.62 -11.94 2.70
N LEU A 4 2.42 -12.48 2.92
CA LEU A 4 1.16 -11.93 2.41
C LEU A 4 0.38 -11.28 3.54
N PHE A 5 -0.11 -10.07 3.29
CA PHE A 5 -0.94 -9.29 4.19
C PHE A 5 -2.32 -9.11 3.57
N THR A 6 -3.38 -9.41 4.32
CA THR A 6 -4.74 -9.01 3.97
C THR A 6 -5.06 -7.76 4.75
N LEU A 7 -5.46 -6.68 4.06
CA LEU A 7 -5.82 -5.43 4.71
C LEU A 7 -7.33 -5.35 4.92
N ARG A 8 -7.73 -4.72 6.01
CA ARG A 8 -9.12 -4.53 6.44
C ARG A 8 -9.45 -3.05 6.41
N LEU A 9 -10.67 -2.71 6.08
CA LEU A 9 -11.19 -1.34 6.16
C LEU A 9 -11.33 -0.91 7.63
N ALA A 10 -10.90 0.31 7.95
CA ALA A 10 -11.28 1.00 9.18
C ALA A 10 -12.78 1.31 9.17
N THR A 11 -13.50 1.03 10.26
CA THR A 11 -14.97 1.00 10.27
C THR A 11 -15.62 2.10 11.11
N GLU A 12 -14.83 2.98 11.71
CA GLU A 12 -15.27 4.05 12.61
C GLU A 12 -16.27 4.99 11.94
N THR A 13 -16.02 5.35 10.68
CA THR A 13 -16.82 6.29 9.88
C THR A 13 -17.61 5.61 8.77
N LEU A 14 -17.70 4.27 8.78
CA LEU A 14 -18.17 3.45 7.67
C LEU A 14 -19.54 3.86 7.10
N SER A 15 -20.50 4.18 7.97
CA SER A 15 -21.84 4.60 7.53
C SER A 15 -21.82 5.97 6.85
N ALA A 16 -21.06 6.92 7.40
CA ALA A 16 -20.95 8.26 6.84
C ALA A 16 -20.15 8.23 5.52
N ASP A 17 -19.10 7.42 5.47
CA ASP A 17 -18.30 7.22 4.26
C ASP A 17 -19.13 6.60 3.13
N ALA A 18 -19.94 5.57 3.43
CA ALA A 18 -20.82 4.94 2.44
C ALA A 18 -21.85 5.94 1.88
N GLU A 19 -22.44 6.78 2.74
CA GLU A 19 -23.36 7.83 2.35
C GLU A 19 -22.68 8.88 1.44
N GLN A 20 -21.51 9.40 1.83
CA GLN A 20 -20.77 10.40 1.07
C GLN A 20 -20.31 9.87 -0.30
N ILE A 21 -19.87 8.61 -0.35
CA ILE A 21 -19.48 7.95 -1.60
C ILE A 21 -20.72 7.64 -2.45
N GLY A 22 -21.89 7.44 -1.83
CA GLY A 22 -23.13 7.07 -2.49
C GLY A 22 -23.16 5.60 -2.91
N VAL A 23 -22.80 4.71 -1.98
CA VAL A 23 -22.82 3.24 -2.11
C VAL A 23 -23.37 2.61 -0.83
N CYS A 24 -23.68 1.31 -0.84
CA CYS A 24 -24.06 0.63 0.40
C CYS A 24 -22.84 0.26 1.25
N ILE A 25 -23.05 0.09 2.56
CA ILE A 25 -21.99 -0.33 3.51
C ILE A 25 -21.35 -1.66 3.08
N GLU A 26 -22.15 -2.60 2.57
CA GLU A 26 -21.68 -3.91 2.12
C GLU A 26 -20.68 -3.80 0.95
N GLU A 27 -20.84 -2.82 0.05
CA GLU A 27 -19.88 -2.56 -1.02
C GLU A 27 -18.52 -2.14 -0.46
N LEU A 28 -18.48 -1.30 0.58
CA LEU A 28 -17.22 -0.91 1.21
C LEU A 28 -16.56 -2.07 1.96
N GLN A 29 -17.35 -2.86 2.69
CA GLN A 29 -16.85 -4.03 3.44
C GLN A 29 -16.33 -5.15 2.53
N ASN A 30 -16.82 -5.22 1.29
CA ASN A 30 -16.41 -6.21 0.31
C ASN A 30 -15.21 -5.79 -0.55
N ILE A 31 -14.62 -4.61 -0.30
CA ILE A 31 -13.31 -4.26 -0.85
C ILE A 31 -12.28 -5.26 -0.30
N ARG A 32 -11.53 -5.92 -1.21
CA ARG A 32 -10.45 -6.84 -0.81
C ARG A 32 -9.11 -6.25 -1.23
N ILE A 33 -8.21 -6.11 -0.27
CA ILE A 33 -6.85 -5.66 -0.51
C ILE A 33 -5.88 -6.68 0.05
N SER A 34 -4.92 -7.09 -0.78
CA SER A 34 -3.78 -7.89 -0.35
C SER A 34 -2.47 -7.19 -0.73
N VAL A 35 -1.46 -7.36 0.12
CA VAL A 35 -0.11 -6.86 -0.13
C VAL A 35 0.86 -8.00 0.05
N LYS A 36 1.67 -8.26 -0.97
CA LYS A 36 2.78 -9.21 -0.88
C LYS A 36 4.08 -8.45 -0.67
N ALA A 37 4.69 -8.63 0.49
CA ALA A 37 6.04 -8.17 0.78
C ALA A 37 7.03 -9.28 0.42
N SER A 38 7.98 -9.01 -0.49
CA SER A 38 8.96 -10.00 -0.96
C SER A 38 10.37 -9.47 -0.80
N LEU A 39 11.19 -10.16 -0.02
CA LEU A 39 12.62 -9.88 0.07
C LEU A 39 13.39 -10.70 -0.96
N VAL A 40 14.16 -9.99 -1.77
CA VAL A 40 15.05 -10.53 -2.80
C VAL A 40 16.47 -10.15 -2.41
N LEU A 41 17.18 -11.07 -1.74
CA LEU A 41 18.51 -10.83 -1.17
C LEU A 41 19.59 -10.58 -2.23
N SER A 42 19.51 -11.24 -3.39
CA SER A 42 20.43 -11.02 -4.51
C SER A 42 20.38 -9.59 -5.06
N GLU A 43 19.22 -8.94 -4.99
CA GLU A 43 19.03 -7.54 -5.36
C GLU A 43 19.12 -6.60 -4.16
N ARG A 44 19.21 -7.14 -2.94
CA ARG A 44 19.04 -6.42 -1.67
C ARG A 44 17.84 -5.48 -1.71
N LYS A 45 16.66 -6.01 -2.06
CA LYS A 45 15.40 -5.24 -2.14
C LYS A 45 14.25 -5.86 -1.38
N LEU A 46 13.42 -4.98 -0.81
CA LEU A 46 12.05 -5.27 -0.43
C LEU A 46 11.10 -4.84 -1.55
N TRP A 47 10.37 -5.78 -2.12
CA TRP A 47 9.30 -5.55 -3.08
C TRP A 47 7.94 -5.58 -2.37
N LEU A 48 7.10 -4.59 -2.66
CA LEU A 48 5.73 -4.49 -2.18
C LEU A 48 4.79 -4.55 -3.37
N SER A 49 3.96 -5.59 -3.44
CA SER A 49 2.96 -5.77 -4.49
C SER A 49 1.56 -5.63 -3.90
N TYR A 50 0.87 -4.54 -4.25
CA TYR A 50 -0.49 -4.25 -3.81
C TYR A 50 -1.48 -4.75 -4.86
N GLN A 51 -2.52 -5.45 -4.40
CA GLN A 51 -3.65 -5.91 -5.21
C GLN A 51 -4.95 -5.45 -4.54
N ILE A 52 -5.76 -4.70 -5.28
CA ILE A 52 -7.03 -4.15 -4.83
C ILE A 52 -8.13 -4.71 -5.72
N HIS A 53 -9.18 -5.22 -5.10
CA HIS A 53 -10.36 -5.76 -5.74
C HIS A 53 -11.59 -5.02 -5.23
N LEU A 54 -12.31 -4.38 -6.14
CA LEU A 54 -13.58 -3.72 -5.83
C LEU A 54 -14.77 -4.63 -6.22
N PRO A 55 -15.84 -4.66 -5.42
CA PRO A 55 -16.95 -5.59 -5.64
C PRO A 55 -17.90 -5.17 -6.76
N SER A 56 -17.93 -3.88 -7.16
CA SER A 56 -18.91 -3.38 -8.12
C SER A 56 -18.33 -2.34 -9.09
N ALA A 57 -19.02 -2.18 -10.23
CA ALA A 57 -18.70 -1.16 -11.21
C ALA A 57 -18.90 0.25 -10.66
N MET A 58 -19.93 0.41 -9.82
CA MET A 58 -20.32 1.69 -9.25
C MET A 58 -19.24 2.21 -8.29
N LEU A 59 -18.71 1.34 -7.43
CA LEU A 59 -17.62 1.69 -6.56
C LEU A 59 -16.32 1.92 -7.33
N ALA A 60 -16.04 1.10 -8.36
CA ALA A 60 -14.87 1.27 -9.21
C ALA A 60 -14.85 2.58 -10.00
N ALA A 61 -16.01 3.06 -10.45
CA ALA A 61 -16.13 4.35 -11.13
C ALA A 61 -15.85 5.55 -10.22
N LYS A 62 -15.90 5.37 -8.89
CA LYS A 62 -15.68 6.41 -7.90
C LYS A 62 -14.24 6.44 -7.37
N LEU A 63 -13.47 5.37 -7.57
CA LEU A 63 -12.08 5.27 -7.12
C LEU A 63 -11.19 6.22 -7.93
N ASP A 64 -10.48 7.11 -7.23
CA ASP A 64 -9.35 7.83 -7.80
C ASP A 64 -8.13 6.90 -7.85
N TRP A 65 -7.95 6.21 -8.97
CA TRP A 65 -6.77 5.42 -9.26
C TRP A 65 -5.98 6.07 -10.40
N PRO A 66 -4.99 6.94 -10.11
CA PRO A 66 -4.38 7.73 -11.15
C PRO A 66 -3.50 6.87 -12.07
N VAL A 67 -3.55 7.19 -13.36
CA VAL A 67 -2.78 6.49 -14.39
C VAL A 67 -1.29 6.64 -14.12
N TRP A 68 -0.55 5.53 -14.20
CA TRP A 68 0.90 5.53 -14.06
C TRP A 68 1.57 6.25 -15.23
N GLN A 69 2.56 7.09 -14.94
CA GLN A 69 3.33 7.81 -15.95
C GLN A 69 4.81 7.86 -15.55
N GLN A 70 5.69 7.39 -16.45
CA GLN A 70 7.14 7.40 -16.21
C GLN A 70 7.68 8.80 -15.92
N SER A 71 7.13 9.83 -16.59
CA SER A 71 7.51 11.23 -16.40
C SER A 71 7.15 11.80 -15.04
N ARG A 72 6.25 11.15 -14.29
CA ARG A 72 5.84 11.55 -12.94
C ARG A 72 6.62 10.85 -11.84
N VAL A 73 7.57 9.97 -12.18
CA VAL A 73 8.37 9.25 -11.19
C VAL A 73 9.38 10.19 -10.55
N CYS A 74 8.98 10.81 -9.44
CA CYS A 74 9.79 11.71 -8.64
C CYS A 74 9.36 11.71 -7.17
N PHE A 75 10.23 12.22 -6.31
CA PHE A 75 9.88 12.50 -4.92
C PHE A 75 8.80 13.58 -4.87
N THR A 76 7.73 13.40 -4.09
CA THR A 76 6.66 14.39 -3.89
C THR A 76 6.04 14.25 -2.51
N ASP A 77 5.93 15.35 -1.76
CA ASP A 77 5.30 15.36 -0.45
C ASP A 77 3.76 15.26 -0.50
N TYR A 78 3.12 15.01 0.65
CA TYR A 78 1.66 15.04 0.83
C TYR A 78 0.84 13.99 0.05
N LEU A 79 1.46 12.90 -0.40
CA LEU A 79 0.78 11.84 -1.17
C LEU A 79 -0.38 11.18 -0.40
N TRP A 80 -0.30 11.12 0.94
CA TRP A 80 -1.32 10.54 1.83
C TRP A 80 -2.67 11.29 1.81
N GLN A 81 -2.76 12.46 1.16
CA GLN A 81 -4.01 13.21 1.02
C GLN A 81 -4.96 12.62 -0.03
N ARG A 82 -4.46 11.74 -0.89
CA ARG A 82 -5.20 11.05 -1.96
C ARG A 82 -4.93 9.54 -1.88
N THR A 83 -5.31 8.79 -2.92
CA THR A 83 -4.95 7.37 -3.03
C THR A 83 -3.43 7.17 -2.92
N CYS A 84 -3.02 6.45 -1.87
CA CYS A 84 -1.63 6.25 -1.49
C CYS A 84 -1.41 4.79 -1.06
N LEU A 85 -0.36 4.16 -1.59
CA LEU A 85 0.11 2.84 -1.20
C LEU A 85 1.25 3.03 -0.21
N GLU A 86 1.06 2.58 1.03
CA GLU A 86 1.94 2.92 2.14
C GLU A 86 2.56 1.68 2.76
N CYS A 87 3.78 1.79 3.26
CA CYS A 87 4.39 0.75 4.06
C CYS A 87 5.31 1.35 5.11
N PHE A 88 5.14 0.90 6.34
CA PHE A 88 6.00 1.27 7.45
C PHE A 88 6.93 0.12 7.80
N VAL A 89 8.19 0.42 8.10
CA VAL A 89 9.21 -0.58 8.46
C VAL A 89 10.06 -0.09 9.64
N SER A 90 10.44 -1.01 10.52
CA SER A 90 11.39 -0.74 11.62
C SER A 90 12.38 -1.89 11.79
N SER A 91 13.61 -1.56 12.21
CA SER A 91 14.69 -2.52 12.50
C SER A 91 14.62 -3.13 13.90
N LYS A 92 13.68 -2.69 14.75
CA LYS A 92 13.61 -3.10 16.17
C LYS A 92 12.26 -3.73 16.51
N VAL A 93 12.30 -4.74 17.38
CA VAL A 93 11.13 -5.57 17.75
C VAL A 93 10.47 -5.16 19.08
N ALA A 94 10.82 -4.00 19.66
CA ALA A 94 10.33 -3.58 20.98
C ALA A 94 10.00 -2.08 21.08
N ASP A 95 8.91 -1.80 21.82
CA ASP A 95 8.30 -0.58 22.38
C ASP A 95 8.34 0.75 21.61
N GLU A 96 7.40 1.63 21.99
CA GLU A 96 7.03 2.90 21.36
C GLU A 96 8.15 3.95 21.26
N THR A 97 9.45 3.59 21.36
CA THR A 97 10.61 4.50 21.21
C THR A 97 11.71 4.00 20.27
N THR A 98 11.43 3.82 18.98
CA THR A 98 12.43 3.46 17.97
C THR A 98 12.10 4.10 16.63
N ASN A 99 13.16 4.36 15.88
CA ASN A 99 13.06 4.91 14.55
C ASN A 99 12.31 3.96 13.59
N TYR A 100 11.67 4.57 12.61
CA TYR A 100 11.01 3.85 11.53
C TYR A 100 11.01 4.67 10.25
N ILE A 101 10.74 3.97 9.15
CA ILE A 101 10.61 4.57 7.83
C ILE A 101 9.17 4.39 7.38
N GLU A 102 8.62 5.45 6.81
CA GLU A 102 7.36 5.46 6.08
C GLU A 102 7.67 5.55 4.59
N ILE A 103 7.08 4.65 3.80
CA ILE A 103 7.21 4.61 2.34
C ILE A 103 5.83 4.89 1.75
N ASN A 104 5.70 6.00 1.04
CA ASN A 104 4.46 6.41 0.39
C ASN A 104 4.63 6.38 -1.12
N ALA A 105 3.69 5.75 -1.82
CA ALA A 105 3.71 5.62 -3.26
C ALA A 105 2.33 5.88 -3.86
N SER A 106 2.22 6.92 -4.70
CA SER A 106 1.01 7.16 -5.48
C SER A 106 0.99 6.24 -6.70
N PRO A 107 -0.18 5.68 -7.10
CA PRO A 107 -0.26 4.81 -8.28
C PRO A 107 0.22 5.45 -9.60
N ASN A 108 0.38 6.77 -9.64
CA ASN A 108 0.83 7.51 -10.81
C ASN A 108 2.35 7.50 -11.04
N GLY A 109 3.14 7.03 -10.08
CA GLY A 109 4.61 7.01 -10.14
C GLY A 109 5.32 7.88 -9.09
N GLN A 110 4.64 8.86 -8.50
CA GLN A 110 5.20 9.71 -7.43
C GLN A 110 5.38 8.93 -6.14
N TYR A 111 6.39 9.29 -5.35
CA TYR A 111 6.71 8.63 -4.10
C TYR A 111 7.29 9.59 -3.06
N ALA A 112 7.30 9.19 -1.80
CA ALA A 112 8.09 9.82 -0.76
C ALA A 112 8.50 8.77 0.26
N LEU A 113 9.71 8.88 0.80
CA LEU A 113 10.15 8.10 1.94
C LEU A 113 10.51 9.07 3.05
N TYR A 114 10.01 8.81 4.25
CA TYR A 114 10.25 9.64 5.42
C TYR A 114 10.91 8.83 6.51
N LYS A 115 11.75 9.49 7.31
CA LYS A 115 12.33 8.92 8.52
C LYS A 115 11.68 9.57 9.73
N PHE A 116 11.37 8.72 10.70
CA PHE A 116 10.97 9.14 12.03
C PHE A 116 11.92 8.54 13.04
N ASP A 117 12.31 9.32 14.04
CA ASP A 117 13.08 8.85 15.19
C ASP A 117 12.17 8.20 16.23
N ASP A 118 10.89 8.61 16.25
CA ASP A 118 9.85 7.99 17.07
C ASP A 118 8.43 8.28 16.55
N TYR A 119 7.36 7.91 17.30
CA TYR A 119 5.98 8.20 16.96
C TYR A 119 5.82 9.66 16.53
N ARG A 120 5.54 9.85 15.23
CA ARG A 120 5.46 11.13 14.51
C ARG A 120 6.54 12.15 14.91
N THR A 121 7.75 11.68 15.22
CA THR A 121 8.88 12.50 15.68
C THR A 121 10.01 12.41 14.67
N PRO A 122 10.52 13.53 14.13
CA PRO A 122 10.10 14.91 14.40
C PRO A 122 8.69 15.20 13.82
N SER A 123 7.92 16.02 14.52
CA SER A 123 6.56 16.42 14.14
C SER A 123 6.52 17.57 13.13
N THR A 124 7.34 17.47 12.07
CA THR A 124 7.44 18.48 11.01
C THR A 124 6.51 18.16 9.85
N TYR A 125 6.03 19.21 9.16
CA TYR A 125 5.22 19.07 7.95
C TYR A 125 5.88 19.85 6.79
N PRO A 126 6.24 19.17 5.67
CA PRO A 126 6.18 17.72 5.47
C PRO A 126 7.15 16.98 6.43
N PRO A 127 6.94 15.66 6.65
CA PRO A 127 7.87 14.87 7.45
C PRO A 127 9.29 14.87 6.87
N LEU A 128 10.28 14.58 7.69
CA LEU A 128 11.68 14.61 7.27
C LEU A 128 11.96 13.54 6.20
N PRO A 129 12.39 13.91 4.98
CA PRO A 129 12.70 12.94 3.94
C PRO A 129 13.84 12.02 4.34
N LEU A 130 13.71 10.72 4.05
CA LEU A 130 14.79 9.77 4.15
C LEU A 130 15.86 10.11 3.09
N SER A 131 17.09 10.29 3.54
CA SER A 131 18.25 10.53 2.67
C SER A 131 19.01 9.23 2.39
N GLN A 132 19.68 9.17 1.26
CA GLN A 132 20.65 8.12 0.93
C GLN A 132 21.92 8.30 1.75
N ALA A 133 22.86 7.36 1.62
CA ALA A 133 24.13 7.36 2.36
C ALA A 133 24.99 8.62 2.15
N ASP A 134 24.77 9.38 1.07
CA ASP A 134 25.43 10.66 0.83
C ASP A 134 24.87 11.83 1.67
N GLY A 135 23.80 11.60 2.44
CA GLY A 135 23.15 12.57 3.31
C GLY A 135 22.43 13.71 2.57
N THR A 136 22.38 13.70 1.24
CA THR A 136 21.83 14.82 0.43
C THR A 136 20.82 14.37 -0.60
N THR A 137 21.00 13.18 -1.19
CA THR A 137 20.07 12.62 -2.16
C THR A 137 18.90 11.97 -1.43
N LYS A 138 17.66 12.30 -1.80
CA LYS A 138 16.47 11.65 -1.23
C LYS A 138 16.42 10.17 -1.65
N ALA A 139 16.01 9.31 -0.73
CA ALA A 139 15.81 7.88 -0.99
C ALA A 139 14.74 7.67 -2.07
N LYS A 140 14.88 6.57 -2.82
CA LYS A 140 14.07 6.27 -4.01
C LYS A 140 13.46 4.88 -3.97
N ILE A 141 12.31 4.74 -4.62
CA ILE A 141 11.75 3.44 -4.98
C ILE A 141 12.05 3.11 -6.45
N THR A 142 11.95 1.84 -6.80
CA THR A 142 11.96 1.33 -8.17
C THR A 142 10.59 0.76 -8.47
N TRP A 143 9.84 1.39 -9.38
CA TRP A 143 8.61 0.78 -9.89
C TRP A 143 8.94 -0.48 -10.70
N ALA A 144 8.17 -1.55 -10.51
CA ALA A 144 8.25 -2.68 -11.42
C ALA A 144 7.91 -2.18 -12.83
N LYS A 145 8.74 -2.50 -13.82
CA LYS A 145 8.39 -2.27 -15.23
C LYS A 145 7.04 -2.96 -15.44
N SER A 146 6.03 -2.19 -15.86
CA SER A 146 4.65 -2.67 -16.00
C SER A 146 4.67 -4.09 -16.55
N LEU A 147 4.07 -5.05 -15.83
CA LEU A 147 3.47 -6.18 -16.51
C LEU A 147 2.55 -5.54 -17.55
N SER A 148 2.92 -5.74 -18.80
CA SER A 148 2.38 -5.20 -20.05
C SER A 148 1.02 -4.49 -20.01
N ASN A 149 0.92 -3.45 -20.82
CA ASN A 149 -0.23 -2.66 -21.32
C ASN A 149 -1.62 -3.33 -21.53
N GLN A 150 -1.88 -4.57 -21.12
CA GLN A 150 -3.17 -5.25 -21.23
C GLN A 150 -4.21 -4.87 -20.16
N GLN A 151 -3.85 -4.12 -19.12
CA GLN A 151 -4.81 -3.70 -18.08
C GLN A 151 -5.39 -2.29 -18.27
N VAL A 152 -4.98 -1.56 -19.32
CA VAL A 152 -5.51 -0.20 -19.60
C VAL A 152 -6.68 -0.23 -20.60
N GLU A 153 -6.79 -1.25 -21.44
CA GLU A 153 -7.80 -1.27 -22.51
C GLU A 153 -9.23 -1.69 -22.08
N GLN A 154 -9.42 -2.29 -20.90
CA GLN A 154 -10.76 -2.71 -20.47
C GLN A 154 -11.57 -1.65 -19.70
N VAL A 155 -10.95 -0.54 -19.26
CA VAL A 155 -11.68 0.53 -18.56
C VAL A 155 -12.11 1.66 -19.50
N ASN A 156 -11.32 1.95 -20.55
CA ASN A 156 -11.64 3.03 -21.50
C ASN A 156 -12.69 2.66 -22.56
N SER A 157 -13.13 1.40 -22.62
CA SER A 157 -14.06 0.90 -23.65
C SER A 157 -15.53 0.89 -23.22
N LEU A 158 -15.84 1.21 -21.96
CA LEU A 158 -17.22 1.22 -21.46
C LEU A 158 -17.85 2.60 -21.64
N LYS A 159 -18.39 2.84 -22.84
CA LYS A 159 -19.50 3.80 -22.96
C LYS A 159 -20.71 3.23 -22.20
N PRO A 160 -21.49 4.05 -21.47
CA PRO A 160 -22.71 3.59 -20.84
C PRO A 160 -23.70 3.15 -21.93
N HIS A 161 -23.84 1.84 -22.14
CA HIS A 161 -24.89 1.28 -22.97
C HIS A 161 -26.06 0.88 -22.07
N PRO A 162 -27.28 1.40 -22.29
CA PRO A 162 -28.41 1.11 -21.44
C PRO A 162 -29.11 -0.15 -21.94
N ILE A 163 -28.63 -1.34 -21.57
CA ILE A 163 -29.45 -2.56 -21.72
C ILE A 163 -29.21 -3.48 -20.51
N LEU A 164 -30.08 -3.35 -19.51
CA LEU A 164 -30.45 -4.46 -18.63
C LEU A 164 -31.38 -5.38 -19.43
N ALA A 165 -31.07 -6.67 -19.54
CA ALA A 165 -32.04 -7.77 -19.47
C ALA A 165 -31.37 -9.14 -19.71
N ASN A 166 -31.67 -10.07 -18.80
CA ASN A 166 -31.67 -11.52 -19.00
C ASN A 166 -30.33 -12.25 -19.17
N HIS A 167 -29.67 -12.55 -18.05
CA HIS A 167 -28.97 -13.83 -17.93
C HIS A 167 -29.24 -14.46 -16.55
N SER A 168 -29.77 -15.68 -16.57
CA SER A 168 -29.93 -16.55 -15.41
C SER A 168 -28.56 -16.85 -14.80
N VAL A 169 -28.34 -16.41 -13.57
CA VAL A 169 -27.10 -16.67 -12.83
C VAL A 169 -27.18 -18.07 -12.22
N ASP A 170 -26.28 -18.96 -12.64
CA ASP A 170 -26.03 -20.23 -11.98
C ASP A 170 -25.32 -19.98 -10.64
N LEU A 171 -26.05 -20.16 -9.54
CA LEU A 171 -25.59 -19.95 -8.16
C LEU A 171 -24.69 -21.08 -7.63
N SER A 172 -24.38 -22.10 -8.44
CA SER A 172 -23.60 -23.26 -7.99
C SER A 172 -22.10 -23.22 -8.30
N SER A 173 -21.61 -22.15 -8.97
CA SER A 173 -20.20 -21.99 -9.33
C SER A 173 -19.76 -20.52 -9.28
N THR A 174 -19.63 -19.94 -8.10
CA THR A 174 -19.19 -18.54 -7.96
C THR A 174 -17.80 -18.45 -7.34
N ARG A 175 -16.76 -18.77 -8.10
CA ARG A 175 -15.48 -18.03 -7.92
C ARG A 175 -15.69 -16.65 -8.53
N PHE A 176 -16.21 -15.73 -7.73
CA PHE A 176 -16.32 -14.32 -8.11
C PHE A 176 -14.92 -13.77 -8.37
N THR A 177 -14.54 -13.68 -9.64
CA THR A 177 -13.38 -12.89 -10.06
C THR A 177 -13.87 -11.47 -10.21
N SER A 178 -13.57 -10.60 -9.25
CA SER A 178 -13.92 -9.19 -9.40
C SER A 178 -13.25 -8.65 -10.66
N LYS A 179 -14.05 -8.07 -11.57
CA LYS A 179 -13.57 -7.46 -12.82
C LYS A 179 -12.75 -6.17 -12.56
N TYR A 180 -12.96 -5.56 -11.40
CA TYR A 180 -12.38 -4.26 -11.02
C TYR A 180 -11.14 -4.48 -10.15
N GLN A 181 -10.02 -4.75 -10.81
CA GLN A 181 -8.74 -5.06 -10.18
C GLN A 181 -7.73 -3.97 -10.46
N TYR A 182 -7.02 -3.57 -9.41
CA TYR A 182 -5.97 -2.56 -9.48
C TYR A 182 -4.72 -3.12 -8.82
N GLN A 183 -3.57 -2.89 -9.44
CA GLN A 183 -2.32 -3.37 -8.90
C GLN A 183 -1.17 -2.40 -9.13
N ARG A 184 -0.24 -2.41 -8.19
CA ARG A 184 1.05 -1.73 -8.30
C ARG A 184 2.11 -2.52 -7.55
N CYS A 185 3.31 -2.47 -8.07
CA CYS A 185 4.48 -3.09 -7.46
C CYS A 185 5.66 -2.14 -7.51
N PHE A 186 6.30 -1.95 -6.36
CA PHE A 186 7.53 -1.17 -6.26
C PHE A 186 8.50 -1.82 -5.28
N GLY A 187 9.78 -1.57 -5.49
CA GLY A 187 10.87 -2.08 -4.70
C GLY A 187 11.65 -0.95 -4.04
N VAL A 188 12.14 -1.19 -2.83
CA VAL A 188 13.05 -0.31 -2.10
C VAL A 188 14.32 -1.08 -1.77
N SER A 189 15.48 -0.47 -2.00
CA SER A 189 16.77 -1.07 -1.60
C SER A 189 16.87 -1.13 -0.08
N LEU A 190 17.31 -2.29 0.44
CA LEU A 190 17.54 -2.52 1.87
C LEU A 190 18.64 -1.62 2.43
N ASP A 191 19.56 -1.19 1.58
CA ASP A 191 20.64 -0.28 1.98
C ASP A 191 20.11 1.13 2.29
N GLN A 192 18.96 1.51 1.74
CA GLN A 192 18.25 2.75 2.10
C GLN A 192 17.43 2.59 3.39
N LEU A 193 17.08 1.35 3.76
CA LEU A 193 16.26 1.06 4.93
C LEU A 193 17.08 0.72 6.18
N SER A 194 18.41 0.72 6.07
CA SER A 194 19.30 0.46 7.20
C SER A 194 19.25 1.63 8.18
N LEU A 195 18.53 1.42 9.27
CA LEU A 195 18.26 2.41 10.32
C LEU A 195 19.32 2.44 11.43
N ASP A 196 20.20 1.45 11.48
CA ASP A 196 21.31 1.33 12.44
C ASP A 196 22.64 1.29 11.67
N SER A 197 23.57 2.20 11.98
CA SER A 197 24.94 2.23 11.42
C SER A 197 25.84 1.11 11.94
N ASP A 198 25.45 0.46 13.03
CA ASP A 198 26.38 -0.28 13.88
C ASP A 198 26.42 -1.80 13.60
N ASN A 199 25.65 -2.31 12.64
CA ASN A 199 25.60 -3.74 12.30
C ASN A 199 25.77 -4.01 10.79
N CYS A 200 26.78 -3.42 10.17
CA CYS A 200 27.07 -3.60 8.75
C CYS A 200 27.78 -4.92 8.36
N TYR A 201 27.89 -5.91 9.26
CA TYR A 201 28.75 -7.09 9.04
C TYR A 201 28.07 -8.45 9.07
N LEU A 202 26.76 -8.54 9.31
CA LEU A 202 26.03 -9.80 9.14
C LEU A 202 25.29 -9.76 7.80
N SER A 203 25.82 -10.48 6.81
CA SER A 203 25.36 -10.51 5.41
C SER A 203 23.89 -10.89 5.20
N ASP A 204 23.26 -11.45 6.22
CA ASP A 204 21.95 -12.11 6.13
C ASP A 204 20.84 -11.36 6.90
N ASP A 205 21.16 -10.30 7.65
CA ASP A 205 20.12 -9.49 8.29
C ASP A 205 19.53 -8.49 7.29
N THR A 206 18.22 -8.60 7.09
CA THR A 206 17.47 -7.72 6.20
C THR A 206 17.28 -6.32 6.78
N GLY A 207 17.58 -6.16 8.08
CA GLY A 207 17.43 -4.89 8.80
C GLY A 207 15.97 -4.52 9.08
N ILE A 208 15.01 -5.36 8.68
CA ILE A 208 13.57 -5.13 8.88
C ILE A 208 13.05 -6.20 9.83
N LYS A 209 12.53 -5.77 10.99
CA LYS A 209 11.92 -6.66 11.97
C LYS A 209 10.41 -6.51 12.01
N LEU A 210 9.91 -5.28 11.91
CA LEU A 210 8.48 -4.97 11.85
C LEU A 210 8.13 -4.38 10.48
N ILE A 211 6.96 -4.74 9.98
CA ILE A 211 6.39 -4.24 8.74
C ILE A 211 4.89 -3.98 8.92
N HIS A 212 4.40 -2.92 8.31
CA HIS A 212 2.99 -2.56 8.30
C HIS A 212 2.61 -1.97 6.95
N PRO A 213 2.17 -2.81 5.99
CA PRO A 213 1.63 -2.31 4.74
C PRO A 213 0.22 -1.76 4.94
N CYS A 214 -0.03 -0.57 4.41
CA CYS A 214 -1.27 0.17 4.52
C CYS A 214 -1.69 0.71 3.15
N VAL A 215 -2.96 1.07 3.02
CA VAL A 215 -3.48 1.73 1.82
C VAL A 215 -4.48 2.80 2.22
N ILE A 216 -4.37 3.96 1.60
CA ILE A 216 -5.43 4.97 1.53
C ILE A 216 -6.03 4.85 0.14
N LEU A 217 -7.34 4.58 0.05
CA LEU A 217 -8.09 4.63 -1.20
C LEU A 217 -9.05 5.81 -1.15
N GLN A 218 -8.96 6.67 -2.15
CA GLN A 218 -9.87 7.80 -2.25
C GLN A 218 -11.00 7.53 -3.23
N PHE A 219 -12.23 7.71 -2.75
CA PHE A 219 -13.44 7.62 -3.54
C PHE A 219 -14.10 9.00 -3.56
N CYS A 220 -14.13 9.65 -4.73
CA CYS A 220 -14.51 11.05 -4.86
C CYS A 220 -13.65 11.97 -3.96
N GLU A 221 -14.18 12.38 -2.81
CA GLU A 221 -13.51 13.22 -1.80
C GLU A 221 -13.33 12.50 -0.46
N THR A 222 -13.78 11.25 -0.34
CA THR A 222 -13.70 10.42 0.88
C THR A 222 -12.49 9.51 0.83
N ASN A 223 -11.67 9.52 1.88
CA ASN A 223 -10.54 8.61 2.04
C ASN A 223 -10.95 7.43 2.93
N LEU A 224 -10.71 6.21 2.43
CA LEU A 224 -10.86 4.97 3.18
C LEU A 224 -9.49 4.42 3.54
N TYR A 225 -9.34 3.97 4.78
CA TYR A 225 -8.07 3.53 5.36
C TYR A 225 -8.03 2.02 5.54
N PHE A 226 -6.97 1.38 5.03
CA PHE A 226 -6.80 -0.06 5.07
C PHE A 226 -5.46 -0.46 5.68
N ALA A 227 -5.48 -1.38 6.63
CA ALA A 227 -4.31 -1.97 7.26
C ALA A 227 -4.62 -3.39 7.75
N SER A 228 -3.63 -4.19 8.11
CA SER A 228 -3.88 -5.52 8.69
C SER A 228 -4.56 -5.45 10.06
N ALA A 229 -4.29 -4.38 10.81
CA ALA A 229 -4.94 -4.02 12.07
C ALA A 229 -4.93 -2.49 12.21
N HIS A 230 -5.89 -1.93 12.96
CA HIS A 230 -6.10 -0.48 13.07
C HIS A 230 -6.07 0.01 14.52
N ALA A 231 -5.55 1.22 14.68
CA ALA A 231 -5.89 2.07 15.80
C ALA A 231 -7.31 2.64 15.64
N THR A 232 -7.89 3.14 16.73
CA THR A 232 -9.17 3.85 16.71
C THR A 232 -8.99 5.22 17.39
N PRO A 233 -9.01 6.34 16.63
CA PRO A 233 -9.20 6.43 15.18
C PRO A 233 -8.00 5.86 14.38
N PRO A 234 -8.16 5.61 13.07
CA PRO A 234 -7.10 5.05 12.23
C PRO A 234 -5.82 5.88 12.25
N ASP A 235 -4.72 5.24 12.61
CA ASP A 235 -3.39 5.85 12.68
C ASP A 235 -2.32 4.79 12.40
N PHE A 236 -1.80 4.78 11.17
CA PHE A 236 -0.83 3.78 10.72
C PHE A 236 0.53 3.86 11.44
N HIS A 237 0.82 4.97 12.12
CA HIS A 237 2.07 5.16 12.87
C HIS A 237 2.09 4.40 14.21
N GLN A 238 0.96 3.84 14.65
CA GLN A 238 0.90 3.10 15.92
C GLN A 238 1.51 1.70 15.78
N ARG A 239 2.78 1.60 16.14
CA ARG A 239 3.62 0.39 15.98
C ARG A 239 3.07 -0.86 16.64
N ARG A 240 2.21 -0.76 17.66
CA ARG A 240 1.52 -1.90 18.28
C ARG A 240 0.67 -2.72 17.30
N TYR A 241 0.29 -2.15 16.15
CA TYR A 241 -0.45 -2.83 15.08
C TYR A 241 0.43 -3.39 13.97
N TRP A 242 1.75 -3.19 14.07
CA TRP A 242 2.72 -3.67 13.09
C TRP A 242 3.06 -5.11 13.40
N THR A 243 3.35 -5.87 12.35
CA THR A 243 3.59 -7.31 12.47
C THR A 243 5.06 -7.63 12.21
N PRO A 244 5.61 -8.66 12.88
CA PRO A 244 6.92 -9.20 12.51
C PRO A 244 6.97 -9.56 11.02
N LEU A 245 8.07 -9.21 10.36
CA LEU A 245 8.38 -9.71 9.03
C LEU A 245 8.96 -11.11 9.18
N ASP A 246 8.09 -12.12 9.10
CA ASP A 246 8.46 -13.52 9.27
C ASP A 246 8.92 -14.12 7.94
N LEU A 247 10.24 -14.18 7.78
CA LEU A 247 10.89 -14.69 6.58
C LEU A 247 11.15 -16.20 6.65
N GLN A 248 11.12 -16.81 7.85
CA GLN A 248 11.30 -18.25 8.00
C GLN A 248 10.01 -19.01 7.67
N ALA A 249 8.83 -18.46 7.99
CA ALA A 249 7.55 -19.05 7.60
C ALA A 249 7.29 -19.02 6.08
N ALA A 250 8.04 -18.22 5.33
CA ALA A 250 7.92 -18.10 3.87
C ALA A 250 8.64 -19.21 3.08
N LEU A 251 9.35 -20.12 3.76
CA LEU A 251 10.00 -21.30 3.18
C LEU A 251 9.25 -22.62 3.48
N THR A 252 8.19 -22.57 4.29
CA THR A 252 7.47 -23.76 4.80
C THR A 252 6.07 -23.96 4.21
N LYS A 253 5.80 -23.40 3.02
CA LYS A 253 4.59 -23.73 2.22
C LYS A 253 4.95 -24.17 0.82
#